data_AF-A0A3S0HAR8-F1
#
_entry.id   AF-A0A3S0HAR8-F1
#
_cell.length_a   1.000
_cell.length_b   1.000
_cell.length_c   1.000
_cell.angle_alpha   90.00
_cell.angle_beta   90.00
_cell.angle_gamma   90.00
#
_symmetry.space_group_name_H-M   'P 1'
#
loop_
_entity.id
_entity.type
_entity.pdbx_description
1 polymer ?
#
loop_
_entity_poly.entity_id
_entity_poly.type
_entity_poly.pdbx_seq_one_letter_code
_entity_poly.pdbx_strand_id
1 'polypeptide(L)'
;MRSATLLVSAGVLLTLMGSNQRSSRSAVRALRLPTAAAHAHGSASVKGTKGVQQTGTVADVVTAANAFLATLSTAQQATVLQTFNATNVVKWSNFPIAGYNGRIGIRLDALTAAQRTAAMAVVQAATGTAANEGFDEIQQIRTADDYLVSTGSSSTTFGSNIYFIAFLGTPSTTGTWMLQCGGHHSATNITFGGGAVTGASPKFEGVEPLTFNAPNSNVLPAGTPCAPQAQEQAGMLAMISGLTTAQQTSARLTQTFNDLVVGPQKDGLFPATRVGLQCNQLTAAQKQLVVDAMAPWVKDVDDATGQQLLAYYQSQIDNTYIAYSGTGAFNAISDYVRIDGPNVWIEFVVQRGAEYPTQIHYHTLYRDRARDYGGNFYGSYTTVLGTKPSTNATVFTAYPNPVASGQGIDVVLAQTSKSATYQLRNEIGQTVANGTFSGIKTKVPTKGLAAGLYLLTVQPSGEQPVTTRLTLQ
;
A
#
# COMPACT_ATOMS: atom_id res chain seq x y z
N MET A 1 33.50 -47.62 -25.30
CA MET A 1 33.36 -48.74 -24.35
C MET A 1 31.99 -48.60 -23.69
N ARG A 2 30.88 -48.96 -24.35
CA ARG A 2 30.18 -50.26 -24.33
C ARG A 2 29.98 -50.86 -22.94
N SER A 3 28.75 -50.81 -22.44
CA SER A 3 28.07 -51.96 -21.82
C SER A 3 26.56 -51.77 -21.92
N ALA A 4 25.88 -52.88 -22.21
CA ALA A 4 24.52 -52.99 -22.72
C ALA A 4 23.63 -53.82 -21.76
N THR A 5 22.34 -53.49 -21.76
CA THR A 5 21.12 -54.32 -21.73
C THR A 5 21.15 -55.74 -21.13
N LEU A 6 20.18 -56.07 -20.25
CA LEU A 6 19.25 -57.21 -20.45
C LEU A 6 17.99 -57.16 -19.55
N LEU A 7 16.83 -57.42 -20.18
CA LEU A 7 15.53 -57.79 -19.62
C LEU A 7 15.53 -59.24 -19.08
N VAL A 8 14.65 -59.56 -18.11
CA VAL A 8 13.82 -60.80 -18.12
C VAL A 8 12.45 -60.55 -17.45
N SER A 9 11.44 -61.17 -18.04
CA SER A 9 9.98 -61.04 -17.89
C SER A 9 9.35 -62.10 -16.96
N ALA A 10 8.12 -61.84 -16.47
CA ALA A 10 6.97 -62.75 -16.25
C ALA A 10 6.00 -62.06 -15.27
N GLY A 11 4.70 -61.84 -15.48
CA GLY A 11 3.70 -62.55 -16.28
C GLY A 11 2.93 -63.53 -15.38
N VAL A 12 1.72 -63.17 -14.92
CA VAL A 12 0.50 -64.04 -14.87
C VAL A 12 -0.69 -63.22 -14.36
N LEU A 13 -1.80 -63.39 -15.09
CA LEU A 13 -3.14 -62.85 -14.97
C LEU A 13 -4.05 -63.97 -14.42
N LEU A 14 -4.93 -63.72 -13.43
CA LEU A 14 -6.20 -64.48 -13.29
C LEU A 14 -7.27 -63.79 -12.39
N THR A 15 -8.19 -63.09 -13.07
CA THR A 15 -9.66 -63.18 -13.08
C THR A 15 -10.48 -63.72 -11.87
N LEU A 16 -11.44 -62.87 -11.44
CA LEU A 16 -12.81 -63.04 -10.89
C LEU A 16 -13.16 -64.23 -9.96
N MET A 17 -13.93 -63.94 -8.89
CA MET A 17 -15.38 -64.23 -8.82
C MET A 17 -15.99 -63.69 -7.51
N GLY A 18 -17.18 -63.09 -7.60
CA GLY A 18 -17.97 -62.66 -6.45
C GLY A 18 -18.93 -63.74 -5.96
N SER A 19 -19.44 -63.59 -4.73
CA SER A 19 -20.83 -63.90 -4.39
C SER A 19 -21.20 -63.47 -2.95
N ASN A 20 -22.40 -62.90 -2.87
CA ASN A 20 -23.25 -62.61 -1.71
C ASN A 20 -23.18 -63.60 -0.54
N GLN A 21 -23.33 -63.09 0.70
CA GLN A 21 -24.33 -63.61 1.65
C GLN A 21 -24.80 -62.55 2.68
N ARG A 22 -26.02 -62.79 3.17
CA ARG A 22 -26.98 -61.88 3.81
C ARG A 22 -26.86 -61.79 5.34
N SER A 23 -27.28 -60.62 5.85
CA SER A 23 -28.13 -60.36 7.03
C SER A 23 -27.85 -61.02 8.40
N SER A 24 -27.75 -60.19 9.43
CA SER A 24 -28.67 -60.26 10.59
C SER A 24 -28.75 -58.91 11.32
N ARG A 25 -29.97 -58.50 11.66
CA ARG A 25 -30.30 -57.38 12.54
C ARG A 25 -30.58 -57.97 13.93
N SER A 26 -30.06 -57.35 14.99
CA SER A 26 -30.58 -57.48 16.35
C SER A 26 -30.62 -56.11 17.02
N ALA A 27 -31.82 -55.74 17.47
CA ALA A 27 -32.11 -54.52 18.21
C ALA A 27 -31.95 -54.78 19.72
N VAL A 28 -31.40 -53.81 20.45
CA VAL A 28 -31.59 -53.71 21.91
C VAL A 28 -31.88 -52.25 22.27
N ARG A 29 -32.96 -52.07 23.03
CA ARG A 29 -33.56 -50.81 23.45
C ARG A 29 -32.97 -50.35 24.79
N ALA A 30 -32.96 -49.03 24.96
CA ALA A 30 -32.30 -48.22 26.00
C ALA A 30 -32.52 -48.61 27.47
N LEU A 31 -31.50 -48.32 28.28
CA LEU A 31 -31.58 -48.13 29.74
C LEU A 31 -31.04 -46.74 30.10
N ARG A 32 -31.85 -45.89 30.72
CA ARG A 32 -31.49 -44.56 31.24
C ARG A 32 -31.00 -44.67 32.69
N LEU A 33 -29.96 -43.91 33.02
CA LEU A 33 -29.53 -43.52 34.38
C LEU A 33 -29.28 -41.98 34.41
N PRO A 34 -29.35 -41.31 35.58
CA PRO A 34 -29.57 -39.86 35.66
C PRO A 34 -28.31 -39.00 35.86
N THR A 35 -28.40 -37.77 35.33
CA THR A 35 -27.83 -36.47 35.74
C THR A 35 -26.32 -36.27 35.93
N ALA A 36 -25.74 -35.43 35.06
CA ALA A 36 -24.99 -34.22 35.46
C ALA A 36 -25.02 -33.20 34.30
N ALA A 37 -25.32 -31.95 34.60
CA ALA A 37 -25.51 -30.88 33.62
C ALA A 37 -24.21 -30.55 32.85
N ALA A 38 -24.17 -30.88 31.56
CA ALA A 38 -23.19 -30.34 30.64
C ALA A 38 -23.72 -29.00 30.10
N HIS A 39 -23.08 -27.91 30.50
CA HIS A 39 -23.23 -26.63 29.81
C HIS A 39 -22.72 -26.82 28.38
N ALA A 40 -23.63 -26.86 27.42
CA ALA A 40 -23.29 -26.85 26.01
C ALA A 40 -22.66 -25.50 25.68
N HIS A 41 -21.33 -25.44 25.61
CA HIS A 41 -20.68 -24.48 24.72
C HIS A 41 -21.03 -24.90 23.30
N GLY A 42 -22.09 -24.29 22.76
CA GLY A 42 -22.40 -24.38 21.35
C GLY A 42 -21.19 -23.93 20.56
N SER A 43 -20.56 -24.88 19.87
CA SER A 43 -19.57 -24.61 18.84
C SER A 43 -20.25 -23.74 17.80
N ALA A 44 -19.94 -22.44 17.81
CA ALA A 44 -20.38 -21.54 16.76
C ALA A 44 -19.74 -22.05 15.46
N SER A 45 -20.57 -22.66 14.61
CA SER A 45 -20.21 -23.01 13.25
C SER A 45 -19.69 -21.74 12.56
N VAL A 46 -18.41 -21.76 12.19
CA VAL A 46 -17.79 -20.71 11.38
C VAL A 46 -18.57 -20.69 10.06
N LYS A 47 -19.42 -19.68 9.89
CA LYS A 47 -20.04 -19.38 8.61
C LYS A 47 -18.90 -19.15 7.61
N GLY A 48 -18.88 -19.98 6.56
CA GLY A 48 -17.87 -19.92 5.51
C GLY A 48 -17.62 -18.49 5.06
N THR A 49 -16.34 -18.15 4.99
CA THR A 49 -15.84 -16.93 4.35
C THR A 49 -16.41 -16.88 2.94
N LYS A 50 -17.40 -16.00 2.74
CA LYS A 50 -17.80 -15.59 1.39
C LYS A 50 -16.53 -15.05 0.72
N GLY A 51 -16.19 -15.56 -0.46
CA GLY A 51 -15.10 -15.01 -1.27
C GLY A 51 -15.29 -13.51 -1.39
N VAL A 52 -14.29 -12.75 -0.92
CA VAL A 52 -14.29 -11.29 -1.00
C VAL A 52 -14.18 -10.94 -2.48
N GLN A 53 -15.29 -10.49 -3.05
CA GLN A 53 -15.30 -9.91 -4.38
C GLN A 53 -14.66 -8.52 -4.24
N GLN A 54 -13.44 -8.36 -4.75
CA GLN A 54 -12.64 -7.15 -4.61
C GLN A 54 -13.27 -5.94 -5.32
N THR A 55 -13.49 -4.86 -4.59
CA THR A 55 -13.87 -3.54 -5.12
C THR A 55 -13.19 -2.43 -4.32
N GLY A 56 -11.86 -2.29 -4.46
CA GLY A 56 -10.93 -1.45 -3.69
C GLY A 56 -11.48 -0.13 -3.12
N THR A 57 -12.07 -0.19 -1.93
CA THR A 57 -12.40 0.99 -1.12
C THR A 57 -11.79 0.85 0.26
N VAL A 58 -11.52 1.96 0.95
CA VAL A 58 -11.07 1.95 2.35
C VAL A 58 -12.02 1.16 3.26
N ALA A 59 -13.31 1.11 2.93
CA ALA A 59 -14.30 0.31 3.67
C ALA A 59 -14.02 -1.20 3.59
N ASP A 60 -13.53 -1.70 2.46
CA ASP A 60 -13.17 -3.12 2.31
C ASP A 60 -11.93 -3.45 3.13
N VAL A 61 -10.93 -2.56 3.13
CA VAL A 61 -9.73 -2.72 3.97
C VAL A 61 -10.11 -2.74 5.45
N VAL A 62 -10.97 -1.82 5.89
CA VAL A 62 -11.46 -1.76 7.28
C VAL A 62 -12.26 -3.02 7.63
N THR A 63 -13.05 -3.54 6.69
CA THR A 63 -13.79 -4.80 6.87
C THR A 63 -12.84 -5.98 7.06
N ALA A 64 -11.81 -6.10 6.21
CA ALA A 64 -10.79 -7.13 6.33
C ALA A 64 -10.00 -7.00 7.64
N ALA A 65 -9.61 -5.77 8.02
CA ALA A 65 -8.88 -5.50 9.26
C ALA A 65 -9.69 -5.90 10.50
N ASN A 66 -10.98 -5.56 10.55
CA ASN A 66 -11.87 -5.95 11.65
C ASN A 66 -12.13 -7.46 11.68
N ALA A 67 -12.23 -8.11 10.50
CA ALA A 67 -12.33 -9.56 10.42
C ALA A 67 -11.06 -10.23 10.97
N PHE A 68 -9.87 -9.72 10.65
CA PHE A 68 -8.62 -10.18 11.24
C PHE A 68 -8.59 -9.99 12.75
N LEU A 69 -8.88 -8.79 13.27
CA LEU A 69 -8.90 -8.51 14.71
C LEU A 69 -9.86 -9.44 15.47
N ALA A 70 -11.01 -9.76 14.89
CA ALA A 70 -11.98 -10.69 15.48
C ALA A 70 -11.47 -12.13 15.63
N THR A 71 -10.44 -12.53 14.88
CA THR A 71 -9.79 -13.84 15.03
C THR A 71 -8.75 -13.88 16.15
N LEU A 72 -8.32 -12.73 16.67
CA LEU A 72 -7.20 -12.59 17.59
C LEU A 72 -7.66 -12.60 19.06
N SER A 73 -6.82 -13.16 19.94
CA SER A 73 -6.96 -12.97 21.39
C SER A 73 -6.70 -11.51 21.77
N THR A 74 -7.15 -11.07 22.95
CA THR A 74 -6.89 -9.70 23.46
C THR A 74 -5.39 -9.39 23.51
N ALA A 75 -4.55 -10.36 23.86
CA ALA A 75 -3.09 -10.18 23.87
C ALA A 75 -2.54 -9.98 22.45
N GLN A 76 -2.99 -10.78 21.48
CA GLN A 76 -2.60 -10.61 20.07
C GLN A 76 -3.10 -9.28 19.50
N GLN A 77 -4.33 -8.86 19.82
CA GLN A 77 -4.87 -7.56 19.42
C GLN A 77 -4.02 -6.41 19.97
N ALA A 78 -3.56 -6.48 21.23
CA ALA A 78 -2.68 -5.47 21.81
C ALA A 78 -1.29 -5.42 21.15
N THR A 79 -0.82 -6.52 20.57
CA THR A 79 0.41 -6.54 19.75
C THR A 79 0.17 -5.93 18.36
N VAL A 80 -0.98 -6.20 17.74
CA VAL A 80 -1.33 -5.67 16.41
C VAL A 80 -1.65 -4.17 16.45
N LEU A 81 -2.44 -3.74 17.42
CA LEU A 81 -2.89 -2.34 17.57
C LEU A 81 -1.81 -1.53 18.28
N GLN A 82 -1.19 -0.62 17.54
CA GLN A 82 -0.14 0.27 18.02
C GLN A 82 -0.58 1.73 17.90
N THR A 83 0.08 2.63 18.64
CA THR A 83 -0.21 4.07 18.53
C THR A 83 0.29 4.62 17.20
N PHE A 84 -0.54 5.42 16.51
CA PHE A 84 -0.12 6.18 15.33
C PHE A 84 0.66 7.44 15.74
N ASN A 85 1.98 7.40 15.60
CA ASN A 85 2.87 8.52 15.89
C ASN A 85 4.21 8.36 15.13
N ALA A 86 5.00 9.44 15.06
CA ALA A 86 6.31 9.46 14.42
C ALA A 86 7.28 8.38 14.95
N THR A 87 7.17 7.99 16.22
CA THR A 87 8.03 6.94 16.82
C THR A 87 7.73 5.55 16.29
N ASN A 88 6.46 5.24 16.02
CA ASN A 88 6.03 3.90 15.61
C ASN A 88 6.00 3.74 14.09
N VAL A 89 5.65 4.77 13.33
CA VAL A 89 5.54 4.66 11.86
C VAL A 89 6.87 4.26 11.20
N VAL A 90 8.01 4.61 11.79
CA VAL A 90 9.36 4.30 11.28
C VAL A 90 9.89 2.92 11.69
N LYS A 91 9.13 2.13 12.46
CA LYS A 91 9.57 0.83 12.99
C LYS A 91 9.39 -0.32 12.01
N TRP A 92 10.05 -0.18 10.86
CA TRP A 92 10.19 -1.22 9.85
C TRP A 92 11.65 -1.29 9.37
N SER A 93 12.02 -2.35 8.68
CA SER A 93 13.35 -2.53 8.10
C SER A 93 13.28 -3.54 6.95
N ASN A 94 14.24 -3.47 6.03
CA ASN A 94 14.47 -4.48 5.00
C ASN A 94 15.32 -5.67 5.50
N PHE A 95 16.05 -5.52 6.61
CA PHE A 95 16.98 -6.54 7.08
C PHE A 95 16.27 -7.80 7.58
N PRO A 96 16.90 -8.98 7.53
CA PRO A 96 16.35 -10.15 8.20
C PRO A 96 16.17 -9.89 9.70
N ILE A 97 15.33 -10.68 10.39
CA ILE A 97 15.02 -10.45 11.82
C ILE A 97 16.27 -10.50 12.72
N ALA A 98 17.32 -11.21 12.30
CA ALA A 98 18.62 -11.23 12.98
C ALA A 98 19.37 -9.88 12.88
N GLY A 99 19.13 -9.09 11.82
CA GLY A 99 19.74 -7.78 11.60
C GLY A 99 18.92 -6.60 12.13
N TYR A 100 17.61 -6.77 12.35
CA TYR A 100 16.75 -5.72 12.93
C TYR A 100 15.58 -6.31 13.71
N ASN A 101 15.53 -6.03 15.02
CA ASN A 101 14.50 -6.51 15.95
C ASN A 101 13.48 -5.42 16.38
N GLY A 102 13.54 -4.24 15.78
CA GLY A 102 12.70 -3.09 16.14
C GLY A 102 11.30 -3.07 15.51
N ARG A 103 10.95 -4.07 14.69
CA ARG A 103 9.65 -4.13 14.00
C ARG A 103 8.50 -4.20 15.00
N ILE A 104 7.43 -3.46 14.73
CA ILE A 104 6.18 -3.50 15.50
C ILE A 104 5.15 -4.43 14.86
N GLY A 105 4.11 -4.76 15.63
CA GLY A 105 3.06 -5.66 15.18
C GLY A 105 3.32 -7.11 15.57
N ILE A 106 2.41 -7.98 15.14
CA ILE A 106 2.50 -9.42 15.39
C ILE A 106 3.22 -10.10 14.23
N ARG A 107 4.14 -11.01 14.56
CA ARG A 107 4.81 -11.86 13.57
C ARG A 107 3.86 -12.97 13.09
N LEU A 108 3.86 -13.30 11.80
CA LEU A 108 2.90 -14.24 11.21
C LEU A 108 3.05 -15.68 11.73
N ASP A 109 4.24 -16.08 12.18
CA ASP A 109 4.46 -17.39 12.83
C ASP A 109 3.84 -17.49 14.23
N ALA A 110 3.50 -16.36 14.88
CA ALA A 110 2.77 -16.30 16.14
C ALA A 110 1.24 -16.39 15.95
N LEU A 111 0.78 -16.47 14.70
CA LEU A 111 -0.62 -16.60 14.33
C LEU A 111 -0.97 -18.04 13.96
N THR A 112 -2.23 -18.44 14.16
CA THR A 112 -2.75 -19.69 13.56
C THR A 112 -2.88 -19.55 12.04
N ALA A 113 -3.07 -20.67 11.33
CA ALA A 113 -3.25 -20.63 9.87
C ALA A 113 -4.44 -19.74 9.45
N ALA A 114 -5.58 -19.84 10.15
CA ALA A 114 -6.75 -19.01 9.88
C ALA A 114 -6.49 -17.51 10.15
N GLN A 115 -5.76 -17.20 11.22
CA GLN A 115 -5.34 -15.83 11.54
C GLN A 115 -4.37 -15.28 10.48
N ARG A 116 -3.42 -16.08 9.99
CA ARG A 116 -2.52 -15.68 8.90
C ARG A 116 -3.28 -15.39 7.60
N THR A 117 -4.23 -16.25 7.23
CA THR A 117 -5.09 -16.00 6.06
C THR A 117 -5.86 -14.69 6.21
N ALA A 118 -6.44 -14.44 7.39
CA ALA A 118 -7.15 -13.19 7.66
C ALA A 118 -6.21 -11.96 7.62
N ALA A 119 -4.98 -12.07 8.13
CA ALA A 119 -3.98 -11.01 8.03
C ALA A 119 -3.63 -10.67 6.57
N MET A 120 -3.37 -11.68 5.74
CA MET A 120 -3.04 -11.47 4.32
C MET A 120 -4.23 -10.96 3.50
N ALA A 121 -5.47 -11.25 3.90
CA ALA A 121 -6.64 -10.63 3.29
C ALA A 121 -6.69 -9.11 3.51
N VAL A 122 -6.12 -8.59 4.61
CA VAL A 122 -5.99 -7.14 4.83
C VAL A 122 -5.01 -6.52 3.85
N VAL A 123 -3.84 -7.16 3.68
CA VAL A 123 -2.81 -6.71 2.73
C VAL A 123 -3.38 -6.72 1.33
N GLN A 124 -3.99 -7.84 0.91
CA GLN A 124 -4.63 -7.98 -0.40
C GLN A 124 -5.70 -6.93 -0.67
N ALA A 125 -6.50 -6.55 0.34
CA ALA A 125 -7.53 -5.53 0.18
C ALA A 125 -6.94 -4.11 0.03
N ALA A 126 -5.75 -3.87 0.55
CA ALA A 126 -5.10 -2.55 0.56
C ALA A 126 -4.17 -2.30 -0.63
N THR A 127 -3.78 -3.35 -1.35
CA THR A 127 -2.76 -3.30 -2.41
C THR A 127 -3.35 -3.52 -3.80
N GLY A 128 -2.57 -3.17 -4.83
CA GLY A 128 -2.95 -3.28 -6.23
C GLY A 128 -3.16 -4.72 -6.70
N THR A 129 -3.89 -4.86 -7.81
CA THR A 129 -4.33 -6.15 -8.35
C THR A 129 -3.60 -6.56 -9.63
N ALA A 130 -2.71 -5.69 -10.14
CA ALA A 130 -1.93 -5.98 -11.33
C ALA A 130 -1.03 -7.20 -11.10
N ALA A 131 -0.87 -8.01 -12.16
CA ALA A 131 -0.02 -9.19 -12.11
C ALA A 131 1.44 -8.77 -11.88
N ASN A 132 2.13 -9.50 -10.99
CA ASN A 132 3.51 -9.24 -10.57
C ASN A 132 3.72 -7.85 -9.91
N GLU A 133 2.64 -7.25 -9.41
CA GLU A 133 2.63 -5.97 -8.69
C GLU A 133 1.76 -6.10 -7.43
N GLY A 134 1.82 -5.15 -6.51
CA GLY A 134 0.92 -5.04 -5.36
C GLY A 134 0.91 -6.31 -4.50
N PHE A 135 -0.26 -6.94 -4.37
CA PHE A 135 -0.36 -8.16 -3.55
C PHE A 135 0.46 -9.32 -4.13
N ASP A 136 0.50 -9.46 -5.45
CA ASP A 136 1.18 -10.58 -6.10
C ASP A 136 2.69 -10.50 -5.89
N GLU A 137 3.27 -9.30 -6.05
CA GLU A 137 4.69 -9.10 -5.80
C GLU A 137 5.08 -9.32 -4.33
N ILE A 138 4.29 -8.80 -3.37
CA ILE A 138 4.50 -9.05 -1.94
C ILE A 138 4.52 -10.56 -1.63
N GLN A 139 3.64 -11.34 -2.27
CA GLN A 139 3.58 -12.78 -2.10
C GLN A 139 4.78 -13.49 -2.74
N GLN A 140 5.27 -13.02 -3.88
CA GLN A 140 6.51 -13.52 -4.48
C GLN A 140 7.73 -13.23 -3.59
N ILE A 141 7.86 -12.02 -3.04
CA ILE A 141 8.95 -11.67 -2.11
C ILE A 141 8.92 -12.55 -0.85
N ARG A 142 7.73 -12.79 -0.27
CA ARG A 142 7.57 -13.76 0.82
C ARG A 142 7.96 -15.18 0.43
N THR A 143 7.73 -15.56 -0.83
CA THR A 143 8.11 -16.88 -1.36
C THR A 143 9.62 -16.98 -1.59
N ALA A 144 10.29 -15.88 -1.94
CA ALA A 144 11.76 -15.82 -2.05
C ALA A 144 12.42 -16.17 -0.71
N ASP A 145 11.85 -15.70 0.39
CA ASP A 145 12.31 -16.03 1.75
C ASP A 145 12.19 -17.54 2.06
N ASP A 146 11.11 -18.19 1.62
CA ASP A 146 10.99 -19.66 1.72
C ASP A 146 12.00 -20.37 0.80
N TYR A 147 12.34 -19.77 -0.35
CA TYR A 147 13.38 -20.29 -1.25
C TYR A 147 14.76 -20.24 -0.60
N LEU A 148 15.12 -19.11 0.05
CA LEU A 148 16.35 -18.99 0.84
C LEU A 148 16.45 -20.12 1.88
N VAL A 149 15.39 -20.35 2.65
CA VAL A 149 15.33 -21.45 3.62
C VAL A 149 15.53 -22.82 2.95
N SER A 150 14.91 -23.04 1.79
CA SER A 150 15.06 -24.31 1.06
C SER A 150 16.48 -24.58 0.55
N THR A 151 17.30 -23.54 0.43
CA THR A 151 18.69 -23.62 -0.06
C THR A 151 19.76 -23.47 1.02
N GLY A 152 19.36 -23.34 2.30
CA GLY A 152 20.28 -23.44 3.44
C GLY A 152 20.24 -22.27 4.41
N SER A 153 19.49 -21.20 4.14
CA SER A 153 19.35 -20.09 5.09
C SER A 153 18.50 -20.49 6.31
N SER A 154 18.73 -19.85 7.46
CA SER A 154 18.05 -20.22 8.71
C SER A 154 16.55 -19.87 8.68
N SER A 155 15.69 -20.87 8.96
CA SER A 155 14.24 -20.70 9.09
C SER A 155 13.79 -19.88 10.31
N THR A 156 14.71 -19.56 11.24
CA THR A 156 14.45 -18.60 12.32
C THR A 156 14.71 -17.15 11.90
N THR A 157 15.41 -16.97 10.78
CA THR A 157 15.87 -15.67 10.26
C THR A 157 15.06 -15.24 9.04
N PHE A 158 14.75 -16.19 8.17
CA PHE A 158 14.05 -16.04 6.90
C PHE A 158 12.80 -16.91 6.87
N GLY A 159 11.87 -16.57 5.98
CA GLY A 159 10.71 -17.40 5.66
C GLY A 159 9.45 -16.55 5.57
N SER A 160 8.48 -17.05 4.81
CA SER A 160 7.23 -16.35 4.52
C SER A 160 6.42 -15.98 5.77
N ASN A 161 6.65 -16.66 6.90
CA ASN A 161 6.01 -16.36 8.18
C ASN A 161 6.85 -15.48 9.13
N ILE A 162 8.06 -15.07 8.74
CA ILE A 162 8.92 -14.13 9.50
C ILE A 162 8.61 -12.67 9.11
N TYR A 163 7.34 -12.40 8.83
CA TYR A 163 6.80 -11.10 8.47
C TYR A 163 5.89 -10.60 9.59
N PHE A 164 5.65 -9.30 9.64
CA PHE A 164 4.91 -8.61 10.69
C PHE A 164 3.73 -7.88 10.08
N ILE A 165 2.64 -7.78 10.85
CA ILE A 165 1.50 -6.92 10.55
C ILE A 165 1.13 -6.10 11.79
N ALA A 166 0.96 -4.79 11.61
CA ALA A 166 0.53 -3.85 12.62
C ALA A 166 -0.53 -2.89 12.06
N PHE A 167 -1.43 -2.46 12.93
CA PHE A 167 -2.33 -1.33 12.70
C PHE A 167 -1.92 -0.21 13.63
N LEU A 168 -1.46 0.91 13.08
CA LEU A 168 -1.14 2.09 13.86
C LEU A 168 -2.38 2.97 13.88
N GLY A 169 -3.04 3.04 15.03
CA GLY A 169 -4.41 3.56 15.16
C GLY A 169 -5.46 2.45 14.95
N THR A 170 -6.71 2.77 15.24
CA THR A 170 -7.83 1.83 15.08
C THR A 170 -8.35 1.86 13.65
N PRO A 171 -8.46 0.71 12.95
CA PRO A 171 -9.07 0.63 11.63
C PRO A 171 -10.45 1.28 11.60
N SER A 172 -10.59 2.30 10.76
CA SER A 172 -11.80 3.12 10.68
C SER A 172 -11.96 3.69 9.28
N THR A 173 -13.21 3.85 8.84
CA THR A 173 -13.54 4.56 7.59
C THR A 173 -13.49 6.08 7.74
N THR A 174 -13.37 6.60 8.96
CA THR A 174 -13.37 8.04 9.24
C THR A 174 -12.10 8.50 9.92
N GLY A 175 -11.58 7.72 10.87
CA GLY A 175 -10.36 8.02 11.62
C GLY A 175 -9.09 7.79 10.81
N THR A 176 -7.99 8.38 11.27
CA THR A 176 -6.66 8.13 10.71
C THR A 176 -6.03 6.89 11.31
N TRP A 177 -5.53 6.00 10.46
CA TRP A 177 -4.78 4.82 10.87
C TRP A 177 -3.86 4.35 9.74
N MET A 178 -2.88 3.51 10.04
CA MET A 178 -1.95 2.97 9.06
C MET A 178 -1.89 1.45 9.13
N LEU A 179 -1.93 0.79 7.98
CA LEU A 179 -1.47 -0.57 7.79
C LEU A 179 0.05 -0.54 7.63
N GLN A 180 0.77 -1.26 8.48
CA GLN A 180 2.18 -1.55 8.32
C GLN A 180 2.36 -3.07 8.21
N CYS A 181 2.88 -3.54 7.09
CA CYS A 181 3.17 -4.96 6.85
C CYS A 181 4.57 -5.09 6.26
N GLY A 182 5.38 -6.02 6.75
CA GLY A 182 6.74 -6.18 6.22
C GLY A 182 7.58 -7.24 6.91
N GLY A 183 8.75 -7.50 6.35
CA GLY A 183 9.68 -8.55 6.75
C GLY A 183 11.04 -8.33 6.09
N HIS A 184 11.84 -9.39 5.99
CA HIS A 184 13.03 -9.34 5.15
C HIS A 184 12.62 -8.93 3.72
N HIS A 185 13.32 -7.95 3.15
CA HIS A 185 13.08 -7.45 1.80
C HIS A 185 11.69 -6.87 1.48
N SER A 186 10.82 -6.60 2.47
CA SER A 186 9.52 -5.97 2.20
C SER A 186 9.09 -5.03 3.32
N ALA A 187 8.62 -3.84 2.95
CA ALA A 187 7.85 -2.97 3.83
C ALA A 187 6.76 -2.25 3.03
N THR A 188 5.50 -2.49 3.41
CA THR A 188 4.31 -1.86 2.85
C THR A 188 3.65 -1.02 3.94
N ASN A 189 3.65 0.30 3.76
CA ASN A 189 3.04 1.26 4.68
C ASN A 189 1.96 2.06 3.95
N ILE A 190 0.71 1.87 4.37
CA ILE A 190 -0.45 2.55 3.77
C ILE A 190 -1.23 3.25 4.88
N THR A 191 -1.35 4.58 4.78
CA THR A 191 -2.11 5.39 5.71
C THR A 191 -3.48 5.72 5.13
N PHE A 192 -4.49 5.58 5.97
CA PHE A 192 -5.88 5.88 5.68
C PHE A 192 -6.35 7.06 6.54
N GLY A 193 -7.25 7.87 6.01
CA GLY A 193 -7.89 8.95 6.75
C GLY A 193 -9.08 9.52 5.98
N GLY A 194 -10.18 9.80 6.69
CA GLY A 194 -11.39 10.38 6.06
C GLY A 194 -11.98 9.52 4.94
N GLY A 195 -11.79 8.20 4.99
CA GLY A 195 -12.30 7.25 4.00
C GLY A 195 -11.48 7.16 2.71
N ALA A 196 -10.27 7.72 2.69
CA ALA A 196 -9.34 7.65 1.56
C ALA A 196 -7.95 7.18 2.02
N VAL A 197 -7.12 6.73 1.07
CA VAL A 197 -5.69 6.60 1.29
C VAL A 197 -5.08 8.01 1.33
N THR A 198 -4.41 8.33 2.44
CA THR A 198 -3.74 9.62 2.66
C THR A 198 -2.23 9.53 2.47
N GLY A 199 -1.68 8.32 2.48
CA GLY A 199 -0.29 8.04 2.13
C GLY A 199 -0.09 6.58 1.72
N ALA A 200 0.71 6.35 0.68
CA ALA A 200 1.01 5.01 0.15
C ALA A 200 2.51 4.70 0.25
N SER A 201 3.21 5.35 1.19
CA SER A 201 4.66 5.24 1.34
C SER A 201 5.10 5.41 2.81
N PRO A 202 6.28 4.88 3.19
CA PRO A 202 7.28 4.26 2.33
C PRO A 202 6.90 2.84 1.90
N LYS A 203 7.24 2.49 0.66
CA LYS A 203 7.22 1.13 0.13
C LYS A 203 8.65 0.71 -0.17
N PHE A 204 9.13 -0.35 0.46
CA PHE A 204 10.44 -0.94 0.19
C PHE A 204 10.25 -2.36 -0.32
N GLU A 205 11.00 -2.71 -1.36
CA GLU A 205 11.07 -4.06 -1.91
C GLU A 205 12.50 -4.47 -2.23
N GLY A 206 12.79 -5.73 -1.97
CA GLY A 206 13.96 -6.40 -2.48
C GLY A 206 13.64 -7.84 -2.83
N VAL A 207 14.55 -8.49 -3.54
CA VAL A 207 14.43 -9.92 -3.79
C VAL A 207 15.81 -10.52 -3.95
N GLU A 208 16.02 -11.67 -3.31
CA GLU A 208 17.18 -12.51 -3.53
C GLU A 208 16.72 -13.99 -3.51
N PRO A 209 16.94 -14.79 -4.58
CA PRO A 209 17.50 -14.42 -5.88
C PRO A 209 16.47 -13.68 -6.77
N LEU A 210 16.92 -13.10 -7.89
CA LEU A 210 16.05 -12.36 -8.83
C LEU A 210 14.98 -13.21 -9.51
N THR A 211 15.25 -14.50 -9.71
CA THR A 211 14.28 -15.45 -10.28
C THR A 211 14.42 -16.80 -9.60
N PHE A 212 13.31 -17.47 -9.38
CA PHE A 212 13.26 -18.78 -8.73
C PHE A 212 11.92 -19.46 -9.00
N ASN A 213 11.82 -20.75 -8.65
CA ASN A 213 10.54 -21.44 -8.58
C ASN A 213 10.14 -21.59 -7.11
N ALA A 214 8.87 -21.35 -6.80
CA ALA A 214 8.34 -21.51 -5.45
C ALA A 214 8.72 -22.90 -4.88
N PRO A 215 9.45 -22.98 -3.76
CA PRO A 215 10.03 -24.24 -3.28
C PRO A 215 8.99 -25.14 -2.59
N ASN A 216 7.87 -24.57 -2.16
CA ASN A 216 6.80 -25.23 -1.44
C ASN A 216 5.47 -24.49 -1.70
N SER A 217 4.39 -24.92 -1.04
CA SER A 217 3.04 -24.33 -1.19
C SER A 217 2.59 -23.48 -0.01
N ASN A 218 3.52 -22.85 0.72
CA ASN A 218 3.17 -22.01 1.88
C ASN A 218 2.50 -20.68 1.48
N VAL A 219 2.89 -20.12 0.34
CA VAL A 219 2.44 -18.81 -0.16
C VAL A 219 1.84 -18.95 -1.56
N LEU A 220 2.66 -19.37 -2.52
CA LEU A 220 2.28 -19.67 -3.90
C LEU A 220 2.35 -21.19 -4.14
N PRO A 221 1.64 -21.76 -5.12
CA PRO A 221 1.78 -23.18 -5.46
C PRO A 221 3.25 -23.56 -5.75
N ALA A 222 3.68 -24.73 -5.28
CA ALA A 222 5.04 -25.20 -5.51
C ALA A 222 5.33 -25.31 -7.01
N GLY A 223 6.52 -24.85 -7.43
CA GLY A 223 6.93 -24.79 -8.83
C GLY A 223 6.46 -23.55 -9.60
N THR A 224 5.70 -22.64 -8.97
CA THR A 224 5.32 -21.36 -9.61
C THR A 224 6.58 -20.54 -9.92
N PRO A 225 6.81 -20.12 -11.17
CA PRO A 225 7.94 -19.24 -11.50
C PRO A 225 7.70 -17.85 -10.90
N CYS A 226 8.71 -17.33 -10.21
CA CYS A 226 8.68 -16.04 -9.55
C CYS A 226 9.81 -15.16 -10.09
N ALA A 227 9.51 -13.89 -10.35
CA ALA A 227 10.46 -12.88 -10.81
C ALA A 227 9.99 -11.49 -10.34
N PRO A 228 9.83 -11.29 -9.01
CA PRO A 228 9.47 -9.98 -8.50
C PRO A 228 10.56 -8.98 -8.90
N GLN A 229 10.20 -7.71 -9.05
CA GLN A 229 11.09 -6.62 -9.46
C GLN A 229 11.55 -6.64 -10.94
N ALA A 230 11.03 -7.57 -11.75
CA ALA A 230 11.33 -7.62 -13.18
C ALA A 230 10.71 -6.45 -13.96
N GLN A 231 9.52 -5.98 -13.57
CA GLN A 231 8.84 -4.85 -14.21
C GLN A 231 9.51 -3.52 -13.85
N GLU A 232 9.97 -3.37 -12.62
CA GLU A 232 10.75 -2.28 -12.04
C GLU A 232 12.05 -2.11 -12.82
N GLN A 233 12.81 -3.20 -12.94
CA GLN A 233 14.07 -3.22 -13.68
C GLN A 233 13.83 -2.85 -15.16
N ALA A 234 12.81 -3.44 -15.79
CA ALA A 234 12.50 -3.19 -17.18
C ALA A 234 12.06 -1.73 -17.42
N GLY A 235 11.24 -1.16 -16.53
CA GLY A 235 10.79 0.23 -16.58
C GLY A 235 11.95 1.22 -16.44
N MET A 236 12.81 1.00 -15.45
CA MET A 236 14.02 1.81 -15.26
C MET A 236 14.98 1.71 -16.44
N LEU A 237 15.18 0.50 -16.98
CA LEU A 237 16.00 0.28 -18.16
C LEU A 237 15.44 1.01 -19.39
N ALA A 238 14.12 0.93 -19.61
CA ALA A 238 13.45 1.60 -20.72
C ALA A 238 13.58 3.13 -20.60
N MET A 239 13.43 3.67 -19.39
CA MET A 239 13.62 5.10 -19.13
C MET A 239 15.03 5.57 -19.50
N ILE A 240 16.09 4.88 -19.03
CA ILE A 240 17.47 5.27 -19.33
C ILE A 240 17.85 5.01 -20.81
N SER A 241 17.38 3.91 -21.38
CA SER A 241 17.64 3.54 -22.78
C SER A 241 16.91 4.45 -23.77
N GLY A 242 15.79 5.07 -23.36
CA GLY A 242 15.06 6.05 -24.16
C GLY A 242 15.71 7.43 -24.24
N LEU A 243 16.77 7.68 -23.47
CA LEU A 243 17.52 8.94 -23.50
C LEU A 243 18.51 8.98 -24.67
N THR A 244 18.76 10.17 -25.21
CA THR A 244 19.90 10.41 -26.11
C THR A 244 21.22 10.31 -25.35
N THR A 245 22.35 10.10 -26.04
CA THR A 245 23.68 10.07 -25.40
C THR A 245 24.02 11.33 -24.60
N ALA A 246 23.57 12.51 -25.06
CA ALA A 246 23.75 13.76 -24.33
C ALA A 246 22.92 13.77 -23.04
N GLN A 247 21.65 13.36 -23.11
CA GLN A 247 20.76 13.24 -21.95
C GLN A 247 21.27 12.18 -20.95
N GLN A 248 21.79 11.04 -21.42
CA GLN A 248 22.43 10.04 -20.56
C GLN A 248 23.64 10.64 -19.83
N THR A 249 24.49 11.39 -20.52
CA THR A 249 25.61 12.11 -19.89
C THR A 249 25.13 13.08 -18.82
N SER A 250 24.05 13.83 -19.06
CA SER A 250 23.46 14.75 -18.07
C SER A 250 22.78 14.05 -16.88
N ALA A 251 22.19 12.87 -17.10
CA ALA A 251 21.57 12.08 -16.05
C ALA A 251 22.59 11.28 -15.20
N ARG A 252 23.80 11.07 -15.71
CA ARG A 252 24.79 10.22 -15.03
C ARG A 252 25.48 10.94 -13.87
N LEU A 253 25.44 10.30 -12.70
CA LEU A 253 26.12 10.75 -11.50
C LEU A 253 27.58 10.27 -11.50
N THR A 254 28.47 11.09 -10.94
CA THR A 254 29.87 10.71 -10.71
C THR A 254 30.06 9.88 -9.43
N GLN A 255 29.11 9.96 -8.49
CA GLN A 255 29.08 9.13 -7.29
C GLN A 255 28.57 7.73 -7.65
N THR A 256 29.09 6.72 -6.94
CA THR A 256 28.55 5.36 -6.94
C THR A 256 27.75 5.13 -5.66
N PHE A 257 26.76 4.25 -5.75
CA PHE A 257 25.87 3.91 -4.64
C PHE A 257 25.89 2.40 -4.44
N ASN A 258 26.10 1.97 -3.20
CA ASN A 258 26.03 0.56 -2.81
C ASN A 258 24.74 0.23 -2.04
N ASP A 259 23.93 1.25 -1.75
CA ASP A 259 22.69 1.16 -0.99
C ASP A 259 21.79 2.36 -1.34
N LEU A 260 20.53 2.31 -0.90
CA LEU A 260 19.55 3.38 -1.07
C LEU A 260 19.93 4.64 -0.26
N VAL A 261 19.70 5.82 -0.82
CA VAL A 261 20.00 7.10 -0.18
C VAL A 261 19.01 7.39 0.95
N VAL A 262 17.72 7.11 0.76
CA VAL A 262 16.68 7.28 1.81
C VAL A 262 15.97 5.96 2.17
N GLY A 263 16.77 4.89 2.29
CA GLY A 263 16.34 3.58 2.79
C GLY A 263 15.76 3.60 4.22
N PRO A 264 15.66 2.42 4.85
CA PRO A 264 15.20 2.30 6.24
C PRO A 264 15.96 3.25 7.19
N GLN A 265 15.25 3.82 8.18
CA GLN A 265 15.79 4.76 9.17
C GLN A 265 16.33 6.10 8.62
N LYS A 266 16.13 6.39 7.32
CA LYS A 266 16.46 7.68 6.70
C LYS A 266 15.22 8.54 6.46
N ASP A 267 14.31 8.53 7.43
CA ASP A 267 12.96 9.08 7.28
C ASP A 267 12.94 10.60 7.12
N GLY A 268 12.33 11.07 6.04
CA GLY A 268 12.30 12.49 5.68
C GLY A 268 13.66 13.07 5.25
N LEU A 269 14.74 12.27 5.21
CA LEU A 269 16.10 12.74 4.91
C LEU A 269 16.39 12.82 3.41
N PHE A 270 15.43 13.31 2.63
CA PHE A 270 15.61 13.49 1.21
C PHE A 270 16.72 14.52 0.91
N PRO A 271 17.53 14.31 -0.14
CA PRO A 271 18.49 15.31 -0.58
C PRO A 271 17.82 16.66 -0.88
N ALA A 272 18.41 17.74 -0.37
CA ALA A 272 17.90 19.10 -0.57
C ALA A 272 18.13 19.59 -2.02
N THR A 273 19.21 19.13 -2.65
CA THR A 273 19.57 19.47 -4.03
C THR A 273 19.20 18.34 -4.96
N ARG A 274 18.35 18.63 -5.94
CA ARG A 274 18.06 17.71 -7.05
C ARG A 274 19.25 17.70 -8.01
N VAL A 275 19.63 16.53 -8.49
CA VAL A 275 20.72 16.35 -9.47
C VAL A 275 20.30 15.36 -10.54
N GLY A 276 21.00 15.38 -11.68
CA GLY A 276 20.68 14.60 -12.87
C GLY A 276 19.97 15.43 -13.94
N LEU A 277 19.25 14.75 -14.83
CA LEU A 277 18.53 15.37 -15.94
C LEU A 277 17.12 15.77 -15.51
N GLN A 278 16.79 17.06 -15.61
CA GLN A 278 15.44 17.53 -15.39
C GLN A 278 14.54 17.14 -16.57
N CYS A 279 13.36 16.61 -16.27
CA CYS A 279 12.46 16.04 -17.27
C CYS A 279 11.80 17.09 -18.19
N ASN A 280 11.86 18.39 -17.87
CA ASN A 280 11.45 19.45 -18.82
C ASN A 280 12.30 19.48 -20.11
N GLN A 281 13.49 18.86 -20.09
CA GLN A 281 14.38 18.69 -21.24
C GLN A 281 14.08 17.44 -22.07
N LEU A 282 13.06 16.66 -21.69
CA LEU A 282 12.67 15.43 -22.37
C LEU A 282 11.55 15.69 -23.38
N THR A 283 11.52 14.87 -24.43
CA THR A 283 10.37 14.81 -25.35
C THR A 283 9.15 14.22 -24.64
N ALA A 284 7.95 14.37 -25.23
CA ALA A 284 6.74 13.77 -24.69
C ALA A 284 6.85 12.24 -24.55
N ALA A 285 7.44 11.55 -25.53
CA ALA A 285 7.66 10.11 -25.47
C ALA A 285 8.63 9.71 -24.34
N GLN A 286 9.71 10.48 -24.14
CA GLN A 286 10.65 10.24 -23.04
C GLN A 286 10.01 10.51 -21.67
N LYS A 287 9.20 11.57 -21.54
CA LYS A 287 8.43 11.82 -20.31
C LYS A 287 7.49 10.66 -19.98
N GLN A 288 6.86 10.06 -21.00
CA GLN A 288 6.01 8.89 -20.80
C GLN A 288 6.81 7.70 -20.26
N LEU A 289 8.03 7.44 -20.75
CA LEU A 289 8.89 6.39 -20.19
C LEU A 289 9.24 6.64 -18.72
N VAL A 290 9.41 7.89 -18.29
CA VAL A 290 9.61 8.21 -16.87
C VAL A 290 8.36 7.90 -16.05
N VAL A 291 7.15 8.23 -16.56
CA VAL A 291 5.88 7.89 -15.90
C VAL A 291 5.68 6.37 -15.83
N ASP A 292 5.97 5.67 -16.92
CA ASP A 292 5.89 4.20 -16.98
C ASP A 292 6.88 3.56 -15.98
N ALA A 293 8.07 4.14 -15.83
CA ALA A 293 9.06 3.74 -14.83
C ALA A 293 8.67 4.12 -13.39
N MET A 294 7.64 4.93 -13.13
CA MET A 294 7.09 5.11 -11.78
C MET A 294 6.00 4.09 -11.48
N ALA A 295 5.36 3.54 -12.51
CA ALA A 295 4.09 2.84 -12.38
C ALA A 295 4.13 1.60 -11.48
N PRO A 296 5.17 0.74 -11.51
CA PRO A 296 5.21 -0.47 -10.68
C PRO A 296 5.04 -0.15 -9.17
N TRP A 297 5.95 0.66 -8.64
CA TRP A 297 5.89 1.16 -7.25
C TRP A 297 4.59 1.89 -6.88
N VAL A 298 4.09 2.75 -7.76
CA VAL A 298 2.95 3.62 -7.44
C VAL A 298 1.64 2.85 -7.49
N LYS A 299 1.58 1.76 -8.27
CA LYS A 299 0.39 0.91 -8.42
C LYS A 299 0.38 -0.30 -7.48
N ASP A 300 1.34 -0.37 -6.56
CA ASP A 300 1.32 -1.35 -5.47
C ASP A 300 0.22 -1.12 -4.44
N VAL A 301 -0.24 0.12 -4.30
CA VAL A 301 -1.45 0.45 -3.53
C VAL A 301 -2.70 0.12 -4.36
N ASP A 302 -3.88 0.10 -3.74
CA ASP A 302 -5.14 -0.14 -4.45
C ASP A 302 -5.24 0.61 -5.79
N ASP A 303 -5.80 -0.05 -6.80
CA ASP A 303 -5.73 0.38 -8.20
C ASP A 303 -6.24 1.82 -8.42
N ALA A 304 -7.26 2.24 -7.67
CA ALA A 304 -7.84 3.58 -7.80
C ALA A 304 -6.89 4.65 -7.24
N THR A 305 -6.30 4.41 -6.07
CA THR A 305 -5.29 5.28 -5.48
C THR A 305 -4.03 5.33 -6.35
N GLY A 306 -3.53 4.17 -6.82
CA GLY A 306 -2.33 4.09 -7.64
C GLY A 306 -2.46 4.88 -8.95
N GLN A 307 -3.61 4.78 -9.62
CA GLN A 307 -3.91 5.60 -10.81
C GLN A 307 -3.92 7.10 -10.52
N GLN A 308 -4.51 7.52 -9.40
CA GLN A 308 -4.56 8.93 -9.01
C GLN A 308 -3.18 9.50 -8.66
N LEU A 309 -2.38 8.75 -7.90
CA LEU A 309 -1.02 9.15 -7.54
C LEU A 309 -0.13 9.24 -8.78
N LEU A 310 -0.21 8.26 -9.69
CA LEU A 310 0.58 8.29 -10.91
C LEU A 310 0.24 9.51 -11.79
N ALA A 311 -1.05 9.81 -11.96
CA ALA A 311 -1.50 11.01 -12.67
C ALA A 311 -1.03 12.31 -11.98
N TYR A 312 -1.04 12.33 -10.64
CA TYR A 312 -0.52 13.46 -9.87
C TYR A 312 0.99 13.65 -10.10
N TYR A 313 1.80 12.59 -10.07
CA TYR A 313 3.23 12.69 -10.37
C TYR A 313 3.50 13.07 -11.83
N GLN A 314 2.70 12.57 -12.77
CA GLN A 314 2.76 12.98 -14.17
C GLN A 314 2.51 14.49 -14.33
N SER A 315 1.59 15.09 -13.57
CA SER A 315 1.35 16.54 -13.60
C SER A 315 2.56 17.36 -13.13
N GLN A 316 3.49 16.74 -12.41
CA GLN A 316 4.70 17.35 -11.87
C GLN A 316 5.95 17.06 -12.70
N ILE A 317 5.81 16.32 -13.81
CA ILE A 317 6.93 15.69 -14.51
C ILE A 317 8.01 16.71 -14.92
N ASP A 318 7.66 17.92 -15.33
CA ASP A 318 8.62 18.94 -15.74
C ASP A 318 9.59 19.38 -14.62
N ASN A 319 9.22 19.16 -13.36
CA ASN A 319 10.04 19.44 -12.18
C ASN A 319 10.67 18.17 -11.57
N THR A 320 10.55 17.03 -12.25
CA THR A 320 11.14 15.75 -11.84
C THR A 320 12.51 15.56 -12.48
N TYR A 321 13.44 14.99 -11.72
CA TYR A 321 14.79 14.69 -12.16
C TYR A 321 14.99 13.18 -12.24
N ILE A 322 15.72 12.74 -13.25
CA ILE A 322 16.21 11.37 -13.36
C ILE A 322 17.73 11.37 -13.23
N ALA A 323 18.25 10.44 -12.43
CA ALA A 323 19.69 10.30 -12.26
C ALA A 323 20.08 8.83 -12.13
N TYR A 324 21.24 8.45 -12.64
CA TYR A 324 21.75 7.08 -12.53
C TYR A 324 23.27 7.03 -12.36
N SER A 325 23.79 5.93 -11.82
CA SER A 325 25.23 5.62 -11.80
C SER A 325 25.46 4.19 -12.27
N GLY A 326 26.72 3.85 -12.55
CA GLY A 326 27.09 2.53 -13.06
C GLY A 326 26.86 2.42 -14.57
N THR A 327 26.43 1.25 -15.01
CA THR A 327 26.26 0.88 -16.43
C THR A 327 24.98 1.43 -17.03
N GLY A 328 23.94 1.65 -16.22
CA GLY A 328 22.58 1.99 -16.68
C GLY A 328 21.79 0.79 -17.22
N ALA A 329 22.36 -0.43 -17.16
CA ALA A 329 21.70 -1.68 -17.55
C ALA A 329 21.05 -2.42 -16.37
N PHE A 330 21.37 -2.03 -15.14
CA PHE A 330 20.83 -2.60 -13.89
C PHE A 330 21.11 -4.11 -13.76
N ASN A 331 22.32 -4.51 -14.18
CA ASN A 331 22.80 -5.89 -14.16
C ASN A 331 24.20 -6.02 -13.53
N ALA A 332 24.75 -4.92 -13.00
CA ALA A 332 26.03 -4.91 -12.30
C ALA A 332 25.87 -4.35 -10.89
N ILE A 333 26.65 -4.86 -9.94
CA ILE A 333 26.73 -4.34 -8.57
C ILE A 333 27.01 -2.82 -8.63
N SER A 334 26.29 -2.07 -7.79
CA SER A 334 26.35 -0.60 -7.71
C SER A 334 25.75 0.15 -8.90
N ASP A 335 25.07 -0.54 -9.82
CA ASP A 335 24.12 0.13 -10.71
C ASP A 335 23.01 0.74 -9.86
N TYR A 336 22.70 2.01 -10.11
CA TYR A 336 21.73 2.77 -9.33
C TYR A 336 20.97 3.72 -10.23
N VAL A 337 19.69 3.91 -9.96
CA VAL A 337 18.86 4.93 -10.59
C VAL A 337 17.88 5.51 -9.59
N ARG A 338 17.54 6.77 -9.79
CA ARG A 338 16.48 7.43 -9.03
C ARG A 338 15.63 8.37 -9.89
N ILE A 339 14.38 8.48 -9.48
CA ILE A 339 13.41 9.48 -9.93
C ILE A 339 13.14 10.41 -8.73
N ASP A 340 13.47 11.69 -8.86
CA ASP A 340 13.37 12.70 -7.80
C ASP A 340 12.47 13.86 -8.24
N GLY A 341 11.20 13.79 -7.86
CA GLY A 341 10.16 14.78 -8.16
C GLY A 341 9.90 15.78 -7.04
N PRO A 342 8.91 16.67 -7.23
CA PRO A 342 8.36 17.49 -6.15
C PRO A 342 7.76 16.65 -5.02
N ASN A 343 7.06 15.56 -5.36
CA ASN A 343 6.52 14.59 -4.41
C ASN A 343 7.15 13.21 -4.54
N VAL A 344 7.11 12.60 -5.73
CA VAL A 344 7.62 11.23 -5.94
C VAL A 344 9.12 11.15 -5.70
N TRP A 345 9.54 10.09 -5.02
CA TRP A 345 10.92 9.67 -4.87
C TRP A 345 10.99 8.15 -5.05
N ILE A 346 11.70 7.70 -6.07
CA ILE A 346 11.93 6.26 -6.33
C ILE A 346 13.43 6.04 -6.48
N GLU A 347 13.95 5.00 -5.84
CA GLU A 347 15.34 4.55 -5.95
C GLU A 347 15.39 3.07 -6.25
N PHE A 348 16.27 2.66 -7.15
CA PHE A 348 16.54 1.27 -7.45
C PHE A 348 18.06 1.06 -7.47
N VAL A 349 18.56 0.10 -6.69
CA VAL A 349 19.98 -0.21 -6.57
C VAL A 349 20.23 -1.70 -6.72
N VAL A 350 21.27 -2.03 -7.48
CA VAL A 350 21.74 -3.40 -7.64
C VAL A 350 22.83 -3.66 -6.61
N GLN A 351 22.57 -4.58 -5.69
CA GLN A 351 23.50 -4.99 -4.65
C GLN A 351 24.10 -6.36 -4.96
N ARG A 352 25.21 -6.66 -4.29
CA ARG A 352 25.74 -8.03 -4.24
C ARG A 352 24.80 -8.87 -3.38
N GLY A 353 24.44 -10.07 -3.83
CA GLY A 353 23.68 -11.05 -3.04
C GLY A 353 24.26 -11.25 -1.63
N ALA A 354 23.40 -11.24 -0.61
CA ALA A 354 23.81 -11.53 0.76
C ALA A 354 23.89 -13.05 0.98
N GLU A 355 22.86 -13.78 0.54
CA GLU A 355 22.76 -15.23 0.63
C GLU A 355 23.40 -15.94 -0.58
N TYR A 356 23.47 -15.25 -1.74
CA TYR A 356 24.18 -15.70 -2.94
C TYR A 356 25.26 -14.67 -3.35
N PRO A 357 26.46 -14.67 -2.71
CA PRO A 357 27.49 -13.64 -2.91
C PRO A 357 28.09 -13.54 -4.33
N THR A 358 27.81 -14.51 -5.19
CA THR A 358 28.20 -14.55 -6.61
C THR A 358 27.12 -14.01 -7.54
N GLN A 359 25.93 -13.71 -7.03
CA GLN A 359 24.80 -13.14 -7.76
C GLN A 359 24.58 -11.69 -7.36
N ILE A 360 23.73 -11.02 -8.14
CA ILE A 360 23.17 -9.71 -7.80
C ILE A 360 21.79 -9.87 -7.19
N HIS A 361 21.36 -8.86 -6.45
CA HIS A 361 20.00 -8.74 -5.96
C HIS A 361 19.57 -7.26 -6.03
N TYR A 362 18.26 -7.00 -5.99
CA TYR A 362 17.73 -5.65 -6.10
C TYR A 362 17.19 -5.18 -4.76
N HIS A 363 17.48 -3.92 -4.42
CA HIS A 363 16.74 -3.15 -3.43
C HIS A 363 16.13 -1.95 -4.12
N THR A 364 14.88 -1.65 -3.79
CA THR A 364 14.15 -0.52 -4.32
C THR A 364 13.28 0.11 -3.25
N LEU A 365 13.00 1.39 -3.41
CA LEU A 365 12.20 2.15 -2.47
C LEU A 365 11.41 3.22 -3.19
N TYR A 366 10.14 3.35 -2.81
CA TYR A 366 9.25 4.44 -3.16
C TYR A 366 8.83 5.23 -1.92
N ARG A 367 8.94 6.56 -2.00
CA ARG A 367 8.47 7.54 -1.02
C ARG A 367 7.74 8.70 -1.70
N ASP A 368 6.75 9.27 -1.03
CA ASP A 368 6.19 10.60 -1.36
C ASP A 368 6.61 11.61 -0.30
N ARG A 369 7.34 12.65 -0.69
CA ARG A 369 7.87 13.68 0.22
C ARG A 369 6.82 14.32 1.14
N ALA A 370 5.57 14.47 0.69
CA ALA A 370 4.50 15.07 1.47
C ALA A 370 3.61 14.03 2.16
N ARG A 371 3.46 12.85 1.57
CA ARG A 371 2.51 11.83 2.03
C ARG A 371 3.16 10.68 2.79
N ASP A 372 4.48 10.66 2.93
CA ASP A 372 5.21 9.62 3.66
C ASP A 372 4.65 9.48 5.07
N TYR A 373 4.30 8.25 5.43
CA TYR A 373 3.66 7.94 6.71
C TYR A 373 2.40 8.76 7.01
N GLY A 374 1.65 9.15 5.98
CA GLY A 374 0.48 10.03 6.13
C GLY A 374 0.83 11.47 6.49
N GLY A 375 2.05 11.93 6.18
CA GLY A 375 2.51 13.29 6.42
C GLY A 375 3.19 13.53 7.77
N ASN A 376 3.52 12.47 8.53
CA ASN A 376 4.15 12.60 9.87
C ASN A 376 5.49 13.34 9.88
N PHE A 377 6.19 13.41 8.74
CA PHE A 377 7.49 14.07 8.60
C PHE A 377 7.47 15.27 7.67
N TYR A 378 6.29 15.66 7.18
CA TYR A 378 6.12 16.88 6.39
C TYR A 378 5.72 18.03 7.32
N GLY A 379 6.32 19.21 7.14
CA GLY A 379 6.29 20.34 8.06
C GLY A 379 4.97 20.53 8.83
N SER A 380 5.09 20.85 10.12
CA SER A 380 4.11 20.74 11.23
C SER A 380 2.71 21.36 11.09
N TYR A 381 2.20 21.64 9.88
CA TYR A 381 0.94 22.36 9.66
C TYR A 381 0.12 21.88 8.45
N THR A 382 0.44 20.75 7.81
CA THR A 382 -0.36 20.30 6.65
C THR A 382 -1.03 18.96 6.96
N THR A 383 -2.31 19.01 7.34
CA THR A 383 -3.19 17.84 7.21
C THR A 383 -3.25 17.50 5.72
N VAL A 384 -2.55 16.46 5.29
CA VAL A 384 -2.72 15.89 3.95
C VAL A 384 -4.12 15.27 3.92
N LEU A 385 -5.11 16.07 3.51
CA LEU A 385 -6.42 15.55 3.15
C LEU A 385 -6.21 14.71 1.89
N GLY A 386 -6.51 13.41 1.98
CA GLY A 386 -6.22 12.43 0.93
C GLY A 386 -6.76 12.82 -0.44
N THR A 387 -6.27 12.16 -1.50
CA THR A 387 -6.81 12.33 -2.84
C THR A 387 -8.20 11.72 -2.89
N LYS A 388 -9.23 12.56 -2.81
CA LYS A 388 -10.61 12.17 -3.14
C LYS A 388 -10.87 12.61 -4.58
N PRO A 389 -11.35 11.73 -5.47
CA PRO A 389 -11.85 12.17 -6.77
C PRO A 389 -12.98 13.17 -6.51
N SER A 390 -12.76 14.41 -6.95
CA SER A 390 -13.71 15.49 -6.88
C SER A 390 -14.02 15.96 -8.29
N THR A 391 -15.29 16.16 -8.61
CA THR A 391 -15.65 16.88 -9.83
C THR A 391 -15.29 18.36 -9.69
N ASN A 392 -15.07 19.04 -10.83
CA ASN A 392 -14.89 20.50 -10.85
C ASN A 392 -16.03 21.17 -10.09
N ALA A 393 -15.70 22.21 -9.33
CA ALA A 393 -16.65 22.81 -8.43
C ALA A 393 -17.79 23.53 -9.17
N THR A 394 -19.01 23.32 -8.69
CA THR A 394 -20.17 24.10 -9.08
C THR A 394 -19.98 25.53 -8.59
N VAL A 395 -19.98 26.48 -9.53
CA VAL A 395 -19.92 27.91 -9.21
C VAL A 395 -21.19 28.27 -8.40
N PHE A 396 -21.02 29.07 -7.35
CA PHE A 396 -22.12 29.63 -6.57
C PHE A 396 -22.16 31.15 -6.71
N THR A 397 -23.33 31.71 -6.44
CA THR A 397 -23.50 33.16 -6.26
C THR A 397 -23.70 33.46 -4.78
N ALA A 398 -23.11 34.55 -4.30
CA ALA A 398 -23.31 35.06 -2.95
C ALA A 398 -23.73 36.52 -3.01
N TYR A 399 -24.87 36.84 -2.39
CA TYR A 399 -25.43 38.18 -2.38
C TYR A 399 -26.22 38.45 -1.09
N PRO A 400 -26.39 39.71 -0.67
CA PRO A 400 -25.79 40.91 -1.25
C PRO A 400 -24.26 40.97 -1.04
N ASN A 401 -23.56 41.74 -1.87
CA ASN A 401 -22.15 42.08 -1.68
C ASN A 401 -21.90 43.48 -2.27
N PRO A 402 -21.69 44.53 -1.47
CA PRO A 402 -21.49 44.50 -0.01
C PRO A 402 -22.73 44.07 0.79
N VAL A 403 -22.50 43.51 1.98
CA VAL A 403 -23.53 43.05 2.94
C VAL A 403 -23.75 44.14 3.97
N ALA A 404 -24.97 44.67 4.06
CA ALA A 404 -25.31 45.66 5.07
C ALA A 404 -25.41 45.03 6.47
N SER A 405 -25.08 45.81 7.51
CA SER A 405 -25.24 45.40 8.91
C SER A 405 -26.60 44.75 9.20
N GLY A 406 -26.56 43.55 9.79
CA GLY A 406 -27.75 42.76 10.13
C GLY A 406 -28.34 41.91 8.99
N GLN A 407 -27.84 42.02 7.75
CA GLN A 407 -28.29 41.17 6.64
C GLN A 407 -27.45 39.90 6.48
N GLY A 408 -28.08 38.73 6.40
CA GLY A 408 -27.38 37.48 6.03
C GLY A 408 -27.02 37.43 4.55
N ILE A 409 -26.05 36.57 4.20
CA ILE A 409 -25.62 36.32 2.82
C ILE A 409 -26.43 35.15 2.26
N ASP A 410 -27.16 35.36 1.18
CA ASP A 410 -27.76 34.28 0.38
C ASP A 410 -26.69 33.63 -0.48
N VAL A 411 -26.55 32.31 -0.35
CA VAL A 411 -25.66 31.46 -1.14
C VAL A 411 -26.53 30.59 -2.03
N VAL A 412 -26.31 30.66 -3.35
CA VAL A 412 -27.06 29.88 -4.34
C VAL A 412 -26.08 29.12 -5.23
N LEU A 413 -26.15 27.79 -5.17
CA LEU A 413 -25.40 26.88 -6.03
C LEU A 413 -25.99 26.90 -7.45
N ALA A 414 -25.16 26.73 -8.48
CA ALA A 414 -25.68 26.58 -9.85
C ALA A 414 -26.46 25.27 -10.06
N GLN A 415 -26.27 24.26 -9.19
CA GLN A 415 -27.02 23.00 -9.19
C GLN A 415 -27.38 22.56 -7.77
N THR A 416 -28.44 21.74 -7.64
CA THR A 416 -28.88 21.21 -6.34
C THR A 416 -27.87 20.20 -5.80
N SER A 417 -27.51 20.31 -4.52
CA SER A 417 -26.63 19.35 -3.84
C SER A 417 -27.36 18.55 -2.76
N LYS A 418 -27.00 17.27 -2.60
CA LYS A 418 -27.50 16.43 -1.49
C LYS A 418 -27.02 16.94 -0.13
N SER A 419 -25.82 17.50 -0.10
CA SER A 419 -25.19 18.10 1.09
C SER A 419 -24.06 19.01 0.65
N ALA A 420 -23.98 20.19 1.25
CA ALA A 420 -22.92 21.16 1.03
C ALA A 420 -22.54 21.83 2.35
N THR A 421 -21.30 22.30 2.46
CA THR A 421 -20.81 23.07 3.60
C THR A 421 -20.52 24.51 3.20
N TYR A 422 -20.58 25.43 4.16
CA TYR A 422 -20.03 26.77 4.01
C TYR A 422 -19.16 27.13 5.21
N GLN A 423 -18.17 28.00 4.96
CA GLN A 423 -17.30 28.59 5.97
C GLN A 423 -17.05 30.06 5.63
N LEU A 424 -17.39 30.96 6.55
CA LEU A 424 -17.10 32.39 6.47
C LEU A 424 -15.89 32.69 7.36
N ARG A 425 -14.86 33.32 6.80
CA ARG A 425 -13.62 33.69 7.49
C ARG A 425 -13.36 35.19 7.41
N ASN A 426 -12.82 35.78 8.47
CA ASN A 426 -12.35 37.17 8.47
C ASN A 426 -10.96 37.28 7.81
N GLU A 427 -10.42 38.50 7.70
CA GLU A 427 -9.13 38.80 7.04
C GLU A 427 -7.92 38.08 7.66
N ILE A 428 -7.98 37.75 8.95
CA ILE A 428 -6.94 37.01 9.66
C ILE A 428 -7.14 35.49 9.63
N GLY A 429 -8.12 35.01 8.84
CA GLY A 429 -8.37 33.59 8.59
C GLY A 429 -9.21 32.87 9.66
N GLN A 430 -9.71 33.57 10.69
CA GLN A 430 -10.56 32.97 11.71
C GLN A 430 -11.95 32.67 11.15
N THR A 431 -12.47 31.48 11.43
CA THR A 431 -13.84 31.10 11.06
C THR A 431 -14.84 31.79 11.97
N VAL A 432 -15.71 32.62 11.40
CA VAL A 432 -16.73 33.40 12.13
C VAL A 432 -18.14 32.84 11.96
N ALA A 433 -18.38 32.06 10.92
CA ALA A 433 -19.59 31.27 10.74
C ALA A 433 -19.28 30.03 9.90
N ASN A 434 -19.92 28.91 10.19
CA ASN A 434 -19.91 27.73 9.33
C ASN A 434 -21.25 27.00 9.44
N GLY A 435 -21.48 26.06 8.53
CA GLY A 435 -22.68 25.24 8.56
C GLY A 435 -22.75 24.27 7.41
N THR A 436 -23.79 23.45 7.43
CA THR A 436 -24.15 22.52 6.37
C THR A 436 -25.54 22.83 5.84
N PHE A 437 -25.78 22.56 4.57
CA PHE A 437 -27.09 22.72 3.94
C PHE A 437 -27.31 21.66 2.88
N SER A 438 -28.57 21.41 2.56
CA SER A 438 -28.98 20.56 1.43
C SER A 438 -29.87 21.39 0.50
N GLY A 439 -29.96 20.99 -0.77
CA GLY A 439 -30.69 21.73 -1.78
C GLY A 439 -29.78 22.68 -2.57
N ILE A 440 -30.38 23.74 -3.12
CA ILE A 440 -29.71 24.69 -4.01
C ILE A 440 -29.25 25.98 -3.32
N LYS A 441 -29.78 26.30 -2.12
CA LYS A 441 -29.50 27.57 -1.46
C LYS A 441 -29.46 27.48 0.06
N THR A 442 -28.73 28.40 0.68
CA THR A 442 -28.70 28.62 2.14
C THR A 442 -28.48 30.09 2.46
N LYS A 443 -28.69 30.48 3.73
CA LYS A 443 -28.42 31.82 4.24
C LYS A 443 -27.34 31.76 5.32
N VAL A 444 -26.22 32.44 5.07
CA VAL A 444 -25.10 32.55 6.02
C VAL A 444 -25.35 33.73 6.95
N PRO A 445 -25.36 33.53 8.29
CA PRO A 445 -25.59 34.61 9.23
C PRO A 445 -24.36 35.51 9.37
N THR A 446 -24.60 36.82 9.49
CA THR A 446 -23.57 37.86 9.66
C THR A 446 -23.82 38.74 10.89
N LYS A 447 -24.88 38.45 11.65
CA LYS A 447 -25.26 39.26 12.81
C LYS A 447 -24.14 39.26 13.84
N GLY A 448 -23.67 40.45 14.22
CA GLY A 448 -22.60 40.63 15.21
C GLY A 448 -21.19 40.57 14.63
N LEU A 449 -21.04 40.43 13.30
CA LEU A 449 -19.74 40.54 12.64
C LEU A 449 -19.37 42.01 12.41
N ALA A 450 -18.09 42.33 12.55
CA ALA A 450 -17.57 43.65 12.26
C ALA A 450 -17.54 43.94 10.75
N ALA A 451 -17.64 45.21 10.37
CA ALA A 451 -17.40 45.64 8.99
C ALA A 451 -15.97 45.27 8.55
N GLY A 452 -15.81 44.85 7.30
CA GLY A 452 -14.52 44.39 6.77
C GLY A 452 -14.65 43.38 5.64
N LEU A 453 -13.52 42.87 5.16
CA LEU A 453 -13.48 41.81 4.15
C LEU A 453 -13.62 40.43 4.80
N TYR A 454 -14.37 39.57 4.12
CA TYR A 454 -14.55 38.18 4.51
C TYR A 454 -14.36 37.26 3.30
N LEU A 455 -13.92 36.03 3.58
CA LEU A 455 -13.81 34.95 2.62
C LEU A 455 -14.92 33.94 2.90
N LEU A 456 -15.82 33.75 1.95
CA LEU A 456 -16.85 32.72 1.99
C LEU A 456 -16.41 31.54 1.12
N THR A 457 -16.14 30.40 1.76
CA THR A 457 -15.85 29.13 1.11
C THR A 457 -17.09 28.25 1.14
N VAL A 458 -17.49 27.66 0.01
CA VAL A 458 -18.63 26.75 -0.13
C VAL A 458 -18.14 25.46 -0.78
N GLN A 459 -18.56 24.30 -0.26
CA GLN A 459 -18.17 23.01 -0.78
C GLN A 459 -19.38 22.05 -0.87
N PRO A 460 -19.91 21.82 -2.07
CA PRO A 460 -20.82 20.71 -2.31
C PRO A 460 -20.14 19.35 -2.09
N SER A 461 -20.88 18.37 -1.60
CA SER A 461 -20.37 17.04 -1.33
C SER A 461 -19.85 16.36 -2.60
N GLY A 462 -18.57 16.03 -2.62
CA GLY A 462 -17.91 15.40 -3.78
C GLY A 462 -17.32 16.38 -4.78
N GLU A 463 -17.37 17.68 -4.50
CA GLU A 463 -16.80 18.74 -5.31
C GLU A 463 -15.67 19.48 -4.55
N GLN A 464 -14.84 20.22 -5.30
CA GLN A 464 -13.82 21.10 -4.72
C GLN A 464 -14.47 22.32 -4.04
N PRO A 465 -13.89 22.85 -2.94
CA PRO A 465 -14.37 24.08 -2.31
C PRO A 465 -14.11 25.30 -3.21
N VAL A 466 -15.10 26.18 -3.35
CA VAL A 466 -14.97 27.48 -4.04
C VAL A 466 -14.98 28.58 -3.01
N THR A 467 -14.10 29.57 -3.15
CA THR A 467 -14.03 30.71 -2.24
C THR A 467 -14.31 32.01 -2.99
N THR A 468 -15.18 32.85 -2.43
CA THR A 468 -15.43 34.22 -2.91
C THR A 468 -15.16 35.25 -1.81
N ARG A 469 -14.93 36.50 -2.23
CA ARG A 469 -14.71 37.64 -1.34
C ARG A 469 -16.02 38.39 -1.12
N LEU A 470 -16.29 38.75 0.12
CA LEU A 470 -17.46 39.53 0.53
C LEU A 470 -17.01 40.73 1.37
N THR A 471 -17.67 41.87 1.19
CA THR A 471 -17.47 43.05 2.03
C THR A 471 -18.68 43.23 2.94
N LEU A 472 -18.47 43.28 4.26
CA LEU A 472 -19.50 43.64 5.23
C LEU A 472 -19.36 45.12 5.58
N GLN A 473 -20.50 45.84 5.60
CA GLN A 473 -20.60 47.26 5.91
C GLN A 473 -21.24 47.53 7.27
#